data_AF-A0A0D2M546-F1
#
_entry.id   AF-A0A0D2M546-F1
#
_cell.length_a   1.000
_cell.length_b   1.000
_cell.length_c   1.000
_cell.angle_alpha   90.00
_cell.angle_beta   90.00
_cell.angle_gamma   90.00
#
_symmetry.space_group_name_H-M   'P 1'
#
loop_
_entity.id
_entity.type
_entity.pdbx_description
1 polymer ?
#
loop_
_entity_poly.entity_id
_entity_poly.type
_entity_poly.pdbx_seq_one_letter_code
_entity_poly.pdbx_strand_id
1 'polypeptide(L)'
;MATGGANNGGVTFDTKQMLGIYGGTLALCGLLNSGPVKIIALINDSSVWWHVLGTALIVIALPCIAAVKQPASFAFTSFADNSEETGVYNPGYIFFLGLLMSQWTITGFDASAHMSEETTGAALAAPYGILSAVGASAVIGWAYIFALVFCIQDPSNLFNPDSATGGALPVFQIFWDVFQSKWGSGKASLVLAVFPLIAALYATPFA
;
A
#
# COMPACT_ATOMS: atom_id res chain seq x y z
N MET A 1 0.25 1.92 17.75
CA MET A 1 0.55 2.74 16.54
C MET A 1 0.53 4.19 16.95
N ALA A 2 1.62 4.91 16.75
CA ALA A 2 1.67 6.37 16.86
C ALA A 2 1.39 6.96 15.49
N THR A 3 0.71 8.09 15.38
CA THR A 3 0.39 8.74 14.09
C THR A 3 1.60 9.37 13.38
N GLY A 4 2.84 8.94 13.70
CA GLY A 4 4.08 9.39 13.06
C GLY A 4 4.35 10.88 13.28
N GLY A 5 5.22 11.21 14.23
CA GLY A 5 5.69 12.57 14.37
C GLY A 5 6.82 12.68 15.38
N ALA A 6 8.04 12.88 14.88
CA ALA A 6 9.27 13.07 15.67
C ALA A 6 9.21 14.28 16.64
N ASN A 7 8.18 15.14 16.56
CA ASN A 7 8.06 16.40 17.31
C ASN A 7 6.89 16.44 18.30
N ASN A 8 6.68 15.39 19.13
CA ASN A 8 5.63 15.36 20.17
C ASN A 8 4.18 15.66 19.69
N GLY A 9 3.92 15.60 18.39
CA GLY A 9 2.61 15.85 17.78
C GLY A 9 1.86 14.58 17.37
N GLY A 10 2.48 13.41 17.52
CA GLY A 10 1.85 12.12 17.25
C GLY A 10 0.94 11.71 18.41
N VAL A 11 -0.31 11.36 18.13
CA VAL A 11 -1.17 10.74 19.14
C VAL A 11 -0.76 9.28 19.23
N THR A 12 -0.31 8.85 20.40
CA THR A 12 -0.10 7.44 20.71
C THR A 12 -1.42 6.85 21.17
N PHE A 13 -1.96 5.91 20.39
CA PHE A 13 -3.16 5.19 20.80
C PHE A 13 -2.78 4.09 21.78
N ASP A 14 -3.43 4.08 22.95
CA ASP A 14 -3.34 2.99 23.91
C ASP A 14 -3.92 1.69 23.32
N THR A 15 -3.49 0.54 23.83
CA THR A 15 -3.95 -0.78 23.37
C THR A 15 -5.47 -0.89 23.40
N LYS A 16 -6.13 -0.32 24.43
CA LYS A 16 -7.61 -0.31 24.52
C LYS A 16 -8.25 0.55 23.44
N GLN A 17 -7.63 1.68 23.09
CA GLN A 17 -8.11 2.55 22.02
C GLN A 17 -7.94 1.89 20.66
N MET A 18 -6.81 1.21 20.42
CA MET A 18 -6.59 0.43 19.19
C MET A 18 -7.61 -0.69 19.05
N LEU A 19 -7.87 -1.45 20.13
CA LEU A 19 -8.91 -2.48 20.14
C LEU A 19 -10.31 -1.89 19.90
N GLY A 20 -10.61 -0.73 20.47
CA GLY A 20 -11.88 -0.03 20.25
C GLY A 20 -12.07 0.42 18.80
N ILE A 21 -11.03 1.01 18.19
CA ILE A 21 -11.05 1.38 16.76
C ILE A 21 -11.22 0.13 15.90
N TYR A 22 -10.45 -0.91 16.17
CA TYR A 22 -10.52 -2.17 15.43
C TYR A 22 -11.92 -2.81 15.52
N GLY A 23 -12.48 -2.92 16.73
CA GLY A 23 -13.83 -3.41 16.94
C GLY A 23 -14.90 -2.55 16.26
N GLY A 24 -14.73 -1.22 16.28
CA GLY A 24 -15.60 -0.28 15.56
C GLY A 24 -15.56 -0.47 14.05
N THR A 25 -14.36 -0.62 13.47
CA THR A 25 -14.18 -0.91 12.04
C THR A 25 -14.83 -2.23 11.66
N LEU A 26 -14.65 -3.30 12.46
CA LEU A 26 -15.30 -4.59 12.20
C LEU A 26 -16.82 -4.50 12.28
N ALA A 27 -17.36 -3.80 13.28
CA ALA A 27 -18.80 -3.57 13.41
C ALA A 27 -19.35 -2.80 12.21
N LEU A 28 -18.65 -1.75 11.75
CA LEU A 28 -19.01 -0.99 10.56
C LEU A 28 -18.99 -1.89 9.31
N CYS A 29 -17.96 -2.71 9.13
CA CYS A 29 -17.88 -3.65 8.02
C CYS A 29 -19.05 -4.65 8.05
N GLY A 30 -19.38 -5.20 9.23
CA GLY A 30 -20.54 -6.07 9.40
C GLY A 30 -21.86 -5.39 9.06
N LEU A 31 -22.04 -4.13 9.43
CA LEU A 31 -23.23 -3.34 9.09
C LEU A 31 -23.33 -3.05 7.59
N LEU A 32 -22.22 -2.66 6.95
CA LEU A 32 -22.16 -2.43 5.50
C LEU A 32 -22.46 -3.71 4.71
N ASN A 33 -21.89 -4.84 5.15
CA ASN A 33 -22.13 -6.15 4.54
C ASN A 33 -23.53 -6.71 4.81
N SER A 34 -24.24 -6.23 5.84
CA SER A 34 -25.64 -6.56 6.09
C SER A 34 -26.62 -5.71 5.25
N GLY A 35 -26.11 -4.72 4.52
CA GLY A 35 -26.91 -3.85 3.66
C GLY A 35 -27.35 -4.51 2.35
N PRO A 36 -28.17 -3.82 1.54
CA PRO A 36 -28.59 -4.31 0.23
C PRO A 36 -27.40 -4.51 -0.71
N VAL A 37 -27.39 -5.62 -1.46
CA VAL A 37 -26.35 -5.97 -2.45
C VAL A 37 -26.07 -4.83 -3.44
N LYS A 38 -27.08 -4.02 -3.78
CA LYS A 38 -26.91 -2.84 -4.65
C LYS A 38 -25.96 -1.78 -4.09
N ILE A 39 -25.97 -1.57 -2.76
CA ILE A 39 -25.07 -0.60 -2.12
C ILE A 39 -23.64 -1.14 -2.13
N ILE A 40 -23.48 -2.44 -1.85
CA ILE A 40 -22.19 -3.13 -1.87
C ILE A 40 -21.57 -3.06 -3.28
N ALA A 41 -22.36 -3.33 -4.32
CA ALA A 41 -21.92 -3.23 -5.70
C ALA A 41 -21.43 -1.81 -6.07
N LEU A 42 -22.17 -0.76 -5.67
CA LEU A 42 -21.76 0.62 -5.91
C LEU A 42 -20.46 0.98 -5.18
N ILE A 43 -20.29 0.54 -3.93
CA ILE A 43 -19.06 0.76 -3.17
C ILE A 43 -17.89 0.03 -3.84
N ASN A 44 -18.09 -1.21 -4.27
CA ASN A 44 -17.07 -2.00 -4.95
C ASN A 44 -16.63 -1.36 -6.27
N ASP A 45 -17.57 -0.97 -7.13
CA ASP A 45 -17.26 -0.28 -8.40
C ASP A 45 -16.50 1.03 -8.15
N SER A 46 -16.93 1.82 -7.15
CA SER A 46 -16.23 3.06 -6.79
C SER A 46 -14.81 2.80 -6.28
N SER A 47 -14.61 1.73 -5.53
CA SER A 47 -13.31 1.31 -5.00
C SER A 47 -12.35 0.97 -6.14
N VAL A 48 -12.79 0.20 -7.14
CA VAL A 48 -11.95 -0.16 -8.29
C VAL A 48 -11.43 1.08 -8.99
N TRP A 49 -12.30 2.03 -9.31
CA TRP A 49 -11.89 3.28 -9.96
C TRP A 49 -10.97 4.13 -9.08
N TRP A 50 -11.22 4.17 -7.77
CA TRP A 50 -10.34 4.87 -6.84
C TRP A 50 -8.92 4.28 -6.83
N HIS A 51 -8.80 2.94 -6.80
CA HIS A 51 -7.50 2.26 -6.84
C HIS A 51 -6.78 2.48 -8.17
N VAL A 52 -7.50 2.39 -9.29
CA VAL A 52 -6.91 2.59 -10.63
C VAL A 52 -6.41 4.03 -10.77
N LEU A 53 -7.26 5.02 -10.47
CA LEU A 53 -6.92 6.44 -10.61
C LEU A 53 -5.87 6.88 -9.59
N GLY A 54 -5.99 6.44 -8.34
CA GLY A 54 -5.03 6.77 -7.27
C GLY A 54 -3.65 6.21 -7.58
N THR A 55 -3.56 4.95 -8.00
CA THR A 55 -2.29 4.33 -8.41
C THR A 55 -1.69 5.05 -9.61
N ALA A 56 -2.48 5.31 -10.66
CA ALA A 56 -2.01 6.02 -11.85
C ALA A 56 -1.49 7.43 -11.51
N LEU A 57 -2.21 8.14 -10.65
CA LEU A 57 -1.81 9.46 -10.17
C LEU A 57 -0.47 9.40 -9.44
N ILE A 58 -0.26 8.44 -8.54
CA ILE A 58 1.02 8.33 -7.82
C ILE A 58 2.16 7.96 -8.77
N VAL A 59 1.96 7.01 -9.67
CA VAL A 59 2.95 6.57 -10.68
C VAL A 59 3.43 7.74 -11.55
N ILE A 60 2.54 8.67 -11.88
CA ILE A 60 2.87 9.82 -12.73
C ILE A 60 3.38 11.00 -11.89
N ALA A 61 2.65 11.38 -10.84
CA ALA A 61 2.93 12.58 -10.06
C ALA A 61 4.24 12.47 -9.29
N LEU A 62 4.52 11.32 -8.67
CA LEU A 62 5.69 11.18 -7.81
C LEU A 62 7.01 11.37 -8.58
N PRO A 63 7.24 10.73 -9.76
CA PRO A 63 8.44 11.01 -10.56
C PRO A 63 8.48 12.41 -11.16
N CYS A 64 7.32 13.03 -11.46
CA CYS A 64 7.26 14.42 -11.91
C CYS A 64 7.67 15.41 -10.81
N ILE A 65 7.40 15.06 -9.56
CA ILE A 65 7.73 15.89 -8.39
C ILE A 65 9.17 15.64 -7.95
N ALA A 66 9.67 14.40 -7.97
CA ALA A 66 11.02 14.06 -7.53
C ALA A 66 12.11 14.91 -8.21
N ALA A 67 12.84 15.69 -7.39
CA ALA A 67 13.95 16.54 -7.82
C ALA A 67 15.13 15.71 -8.32
N VAL A 68 15.44 14.62 -7.62
CA VAL A 68 16.46 13.64 -7.98
C VAL A 68 15.80 12.27 -8.12
N LYS A 69 16.28 11.48 -9.08
CA LYS A 69 15.87 10.10 -9.29
C LYS A 69 17.06 9.19 -9.12
N GLN A 70 16.85 8.06 -8.46
CA GLN A 70 17.89 7.03 -8.30
C GLN A 70 18.29 6.45 -9.66
N PRO A 71 19.54 6.02 -9.84
CA PRO A 71 19.96 5.36 -11.06
C PRO A 71 19.36 3.95 -11.16
N ALA A 72 19.28 3.40 -12.38
CA ALA A 72 18.85 2.02 -12.61
C ALA A 72 19.70 1.00 -11.84
N SER A 73 21.00 1.27 -11.67
CA SER A 73 21.87 0.42 -10.83
C SER A 73 21.31 0.30 -9.42
N PHE A 74 20.92 1.41 -8.79
CA PHE A 74 20.33 1.36 -7.45
C PHE A 74 19.06 0.50 -7.41
N ALA A 75 18.17 0.63 -8.39
CA ALA A 75 16.92 -0.14 -8.41
C ALA A 75 17.12 -1.65 -8.59
N PHE A 76 18.17 -2.09 -9.30
CA PHE A 76 18.38 -3.50 -9.64
C PHE A 76 19.51 -4.18 -8.87
N THR A 77 20.41 -3.42 -8.22
CA THR A 77 21.58 -3.99 -7.53
C THR A 77 21.61 -3.71 -6.03
N SER A 78 20.83 -2.75 -5.53
CA SER A 78 20.80 -2.47 -4.10
C SER A 78 19.99 -3.54 -3.36
N PHE A 79 20.52 -4.00 -2.24
CA PHE A 79 19.85 -4.92 -1.32
C PHE A 79 19.87 -4.31 0.08
N ALA A 80 18.68 -4.02 0.62
CA ALA A 80 18.53 -3.56 1.99
C ALA A 80 18.30 -4.78 2.88
N ASP A 81 19.32 -5.14 3.67
CA ASP A 81 19.30 -6.34 4.49
C ASP A 81 18.76 -6.08 5.92
N ASN A 82 18.91 -4.84 6.42
CA ASN A 82 18.50 -4.42 7.77
C ASN A 82 18.93 -5.42 8.85
N SER A 83 20.08 -6.07 8.65
CA SER A 83 20.54 -7.20 9.46
C SER A 83 20.79 -6.81 10.92
N GLU A 84 21.26 -5.57 11.16
CA GLU A 84 21.53 -5.04 12.49
C GLU A 84 20.26 -4.79 13.30
N GLU A 85 19.19 -4.33 12.65
CA GLU A 85 17.90 -4.03 13.29
C GLU A 85 17.08 -5.31 13.52
N THR A 86 17.13 -6.23 12.57
CA THR A 86 16.32 -7.46 12.59
C THR A 86 17.02 -8.62 13.31
N GLY A 87 18.34 -8.57 13.49
CA GLY A 87 19.15 -9.66 14.05
C GLY A 87 19.29 -10.86 13.11
N VAL A 88 18.85 -10.74 11.86
CA VAL A 88 18.90 -11.78 10.83
C VAL A 88 20.01 -11.46 9.86
N TYR A 89 20.97 -12.37 9.69
CA TYR A 89 22.15 -12.14 8.84
C TYR A 89 22.18 -13.01 7.57
N ASN A 90 21.20 -13.90 7.38
CA ASN A 90 21.16 -14.76 6.19
C ASN A 90 20.40 -14.04 5.05
N PRO A 91 21.07 -13.65 3.95
CA PRO A 91 20.46 -12.87 2.87
C PRO A 91 19.33 -13.61 2.16
N GLY A 92 19.41 -14.94 2.05
CA GLY A 92 18.33 -15.74 1.47
C GLY A 92 17.08 -15.72 2.33
N TYR A 93 17.24 -15.77 3.66
CA TYR A 93 16.12 -15.68 4.59
C TYR A 93 15.49 -14.28 4.56
N ILE A 94 16.29 -13.22 4.53
CA ILE A 94 15.82 -11.82 4.40
C ILE A 94 15.03 -11.63 3.10
N PHE A 95 15.50 -12.20 1.99
CA PHE A 95 14.77 -12.18 0.72
C PHE A 95 13.38 -12.81 0.84
N PHE A 96 13.26 -14.00 1.46
CA PHE A 96 11.95 -14.63 1.67
C PHE A 96 11.06 -13.86 2.65
N LEU A 97 11.63 -13.21 3.67
CA LEU A 97 10.88 -12.31 4.54
C LEU A 97 10.33 -11.09 3.78
N GLY A 98 11.10 -10.52 2.85
CA GLY A 98 10.63 -9.46 1.97
C GLY A 98 9.47 -9.90 1.07
N LEU A 99 9.51 -11.13 0.57
CA LEU A 99 8.42 -11.73 -0.21
C LEU A 99 7.18 -12.04 0.63
N LEU A 100 7.32 -12.21 1.94
CA LEU A 100 6.22 -12.56 2.84
C LEU A 100 5.09 -11.53 2.78
N MET A 101 5.41 -10.23 2.75
CA MET A 101 4.42 -9.16 2.62
C MET A 101 3.78 -9.13 1.23
N SER A 102 4.51 -9.50 0.19
CA SER A 102 3.96 -9.57 -1.17
C SER A 102 2.93 -10.68 -1.34
N GLN A 103 3.00 -11.77 -0.57
CA GLN A 103 2.04 -12.86 -0.71
C GLN A 103 0.61 -12.43 -0.34
N TRP A 104 0.48 -11.49 0.61
CA TRP A 104 -0.81 -11.01 1.11
C TRP A 104 -1.65 -10.37 0.01
N THR A 105 -1.03 -9.86 -1.05
CA THR A 105 -1.74 -9.24 -2.18
C THR A 105 -2.38 -10.26 -3.13
N ILE A 106 -2.10 -11.56 -2.97
CA ILE A 106 -2.65 -12.64 -3.82
C ILE A 106 -3.83 -13.34 -3.13
N THR A 107 -4.09 -13.06 -1.85
CA THR A 107 -5.25 -13.62 -1.13
C THR A 107 -6.59 -13.20 -1.76
N GLY A 108 -7.59 -14.09 -1.77
CA GLY A 108 -8.96 -13.81 -2.24
C GLY A 108 -9.35 -14.37 -3.61
N PHE A 109 -8.49 -15.15 -4.26
CA PHE A 109 -8.83 -15.83 -5.53
C PHE A 109 -9.93 -16.90 -5.38
N ASP A 110 -10.06 -17.49 -4.19
CA ASP A 110 -11.05 -18.50 -3.83
C ASP A 110 -12.48 -17.92 -3.77
N ALA A 111 -12.64 -16.70 -3.24
CA ALA A 111 -13.92 -16.01 -3.24
C ALA A 111 -14.46 -15.79 -4.67
N SER A 112 -13.57 -15.45 -5.61
CA SER A 112 -13.92 -15.31 -7.03
C SER A 112 -14.29 -16.65 -7.67
N ALA A 113 -13.65 -17.75 -7.24
CA ALA A 113 -13.99 -19.09 -7.70
C ALA A 113 -15.38 -19.53 -7.22
N HIS A 114 -15.77 -19.18 -5.99
CA HIS A 114 -17.12 -19.45 -5.48
C HIS A 114 -18.21 -18.62 -6.18
N MET A 115 -17.93 -17.35 -6.51
CA MET A 115 -18.86 -16.50 -7.26
C MET A 115 -18.97 -16.89 -8.75
N SER A 116 -18.15 -17.84 -9.21
CA SER A 116 -18.18 -18.28 -10.61
C SER A 116 -19.52 -18.95 -11.00
N GLU A 117 -20.25 -19.51 -10.04
CA GLU A 117 -21.56 -20.15 -10.28
C GLU A 117 -22.61 -19.18 -10.83
N GLU A 118 -22.50 -17.90 -10.51
CA GLU A 118 -23.41 -16.83 -10.97
C GLU A 118 -22.90 -16.15 -12.26
N THR A 119 -21.74 -16.57 -12.78
CA THR A 119 -21.11 -15.99 -13.97
C THR A 119 -21.56 -16.68 -15.25
N THR A 120 -22.03 -15.91 -16.22
CA THR A 120 -22.37 -16.43 -17.55
C THR A 120 -21.11 -16.95 -18.25
N GLY A 121 -21.08 -18.24 -18.59
CA GLY A 121 -19.91 -18.86 -19.21
C GLY A 121 -18.75 -19.15 -18.24
N ALA A 122 -19.06 -19.43 -16.98
CA ALA A 122 -18.11 -19.66 -15.88
C ALA A 122 -16.88 -20.53 -16.22
N ALA A 123 -17.06 -21.59 -17.01
CA ALA A 123 -15.99 -22.53 -17.38
C ALA A 123 -14.78 -21.87 -18.06
N LEU A 124 -14.98 -20.74 -18.76
CA LEU A 124 -13.91 -19.96 -19.38
C LEU A 124 -13.80 -18.57 -18.76
N ALA A 125 -14.93 -17.91 -18.47
CA ALA A 125 -14.93 -16.54 -17.96
C ALA A 125 -14.24 -16.42 -16.60
N ALA A 126 -14.45 -17.37 -15.68
CA ALA A 126 -13.83 -17.34 -14.35
C ALA A 126 -12.29 -17.49 -14.40
N PRO A 127 -11.70 -18.52 -15.06
CA PRO A 127 -10.24 -18.62 -15.12
C PRO A 127 -9.58 -17.48 -15.90
N TYR A 128 -10.17 -17.02 -17.01
CA TYR A 128 -9.64 -15.86 -17.73
C TYR A 128 -9.75 -14.57 -16.91
N GLY A 129 -10.82 -14.39 -16.14
CA GLY A 129 -10.99 -13.27 -15.22
C GLY A 129 -9.88 -13.23 -14.17
N ILE A 130 -9.61 -14.35 -13.50
CA ILE A 130 -8.53 -14.45 -12.50
C ILE A 130 -7.17 -14.18 -13.13
N LEU A 131 -6.83 -14.82 -14.25
CA LEU A 131 -5.53 -14.66 -14.89
C LEU A 131 -5.30 -13.23 -15.42
N SER A 132 -6.33 -12.61 -16.02
CA SER A 132 -6.23 -11.24 -16.51
C SER A 132 -6.11 -10.22 -15.36
N ALA A 133 -6.82 -10.43 -14.25
CA ALA A 133 -6.70 -9.59 -13.06
C ALA A 133 -5.29 -9.68 -12.44
N VAL A 134 -4.74 -10.89 -12.30
CA VAL A 134 -3.37 -11.10 -11.79
C VAL A 134 -2.34 -10.48 -12.73
N GLY A 135 -2.47 -10.70 -14.04
CA GLY A 135 -1.56 -10.14 -15.04
C GLY A 135 -1.59 -8.61 -15.06
N ALA A 136 -2.77 -8.00 -15.05
CA ALA A 136 -2.93 -6.54 -15.00
C ALA A 136 -2.34 -5.95 -13.70
N SER A 137 -2.62 -6.59 -12.55
CA SER A 137 -2.10 -6.17 -11.25
C SER A 137 -0.58 -6.27 -11.18
N ALA A 138 0.02 -7.31 -11.78
CA ALA A 138 1.47 -7.44 -11.85
C ALA A 138 2.11 -6.28 -12.64
N VAL A 139 1.57 -5.95 -13.82
CA VAL A 139 2.11 -4.86 -14.66
C VAL A 139 1.99 -3.51 -13.96
N ILE A 140 0.82 -3.19 -13.41
CA ILE A 140 0.59 -1.91 -12.71
C ILE A 140 1.40 -1.84 -11.42
N GLY A 141 1.48 -2.94 -10.66
CA GLY A 141 2.27 -3.04 -9.44
C GLY A 141 3.75 -2.81 -9.67
N TRP A 142 4.32 -3.36 -10.76
CA TRP A 142 5.71 -3.09 -11.14
C TRP A 142 5.94 -1.61 -11.46
N ALA A 143 5.03 -0.98 -12.21
CA ALA A 143 5.13 0.46 -12.49
C ALA A 143 5.09 1.31 -11.20
N TYR A 144 4.23 0.94 -10.25
CA TYR A 144 4.14 1.57 -8.94
C TYR A 144 5.42 1.39 -8.11
N ILE A 145 5.94 0.17 -8.01
CA ILE A 145 7.18 -0.12 -7.28
C ILE A 145 8.36 0.65 -7.90
N PHE A 146 8.49 0.67 -9.23
CA PHE A 146 9.53 1.45 -9.88
C PHE A 146 9.38 2.95 -9.61
N ALA A 147 8.17 3.50 -9.68
CA ALA A 147 7.94 4.91 -9.35
C ALA A 147 8.40 5.23 -7.92
N LEU A 148 8.15 4.35 -6.95
CA LEU A 148 8.64 4.51 -5.58
C LEU A 148 10.16 4.41 -5.50
N VAL A 149 10.75 3.32 -5.98
CA VAL A 149 12.19 3.03 -5.85
C VAL A 149 13.04 4.11 -6.52
N PHE A 150 12.66 4.55 -7.72
CA PHE A 150 13.37 5.62 -8.42
C PHE A 150 13.23 6.98 -7.73
N CYS A 151 12.17 7.19 -6.94
CA CYS A 151 11.94 8.46 -6.24
C CYS A 151 12.49 8.48 -4.80
N ILE A 152 13.13 7.40 -4.32
CA ILE A 152 13.82 7.42 -3.02
C ILE A 152 14.88 8.52 -3.02
N GLN A 153 14.81 9.44 -2.05
CA GLN A 153 15.80 10.52 -1.92
C GLN A 153 16.96 10.10 -1.02
N ASP A 154 16.66 9.50 0.13
CA ASP A 154 17.64 8.98 1.09
C ASP A 154 17.20 7.60 1.60
N PRO A 155 17.87 6.51 1.19
CA PRO A 155 17.53 5.15 1.64
C PRO A 155 17.68 4.96 3.15
N SER A 156 18.63 5.67 3.79
CA SER A 156 18.90 5.53 5.23
C SER A 156 17.81 6.15 6.09
N ASN A 157 17.04 7.07 5.54
CA ASN A 157 15.95 7.75 6.22
C ASN A 157 14.62 6.97 6.20
N LEU A 158 14.49 5.94 5.35
CA LEU A 158 13.21 5.23 5.14
C LEU A 158 12.68 4.51 6.39
N PHE A 159 13.59 3.93 7.18
CA PHE A 159 13.25 3.16 8.38
C PHE A 159 13.74 3.84 9.67
N ASN A 160 14.32 5.04 9.55
CA ASN A 160 14.85 5.77 10.69
C ASN A 160 13.72 6.15 11.67
N PRO A 161 13.80 5.77 12.97
CA PRO A 161 12.81 6.17 13.99
C PRO A 161 12.64 7.68 14.18
N ASP A 162 13.67 8.46 13.84
CA ASP A 162 13.66 9.93 13.93
C ASP A 162 13.12 10.60 12.65
N SER A 163 12.77 9.81 11.63
CA SER A 163 12.17 10.30 10.40
C SER A 163 10.78 10.90 10.64
N ALA A 164 10.28 11.67 9.66
CA ALA A 164 8.96 12.31 9.76
C ALA A 164 7.82 11.29 10.00
N THR A 165 7.99 10.05 9.52
CA THR A 165 7.03 8.97 9.67
C THR A 165 7.34 8.00 10.81
N GLY A 166 8.41 8.24 11.57
CA GLY A 166 8.83 7.39 12.69
C GLY A 166 9.31 5.99 12.28
N GLY A 167 9.80 5.83 11.05
CA GLY A 167 10.31 4.56 10.51
C GLY A 167 9.25 3.49 10.25
N ALA A 168 7.97 3.77 10.55
CA ALA A 168 6.88 2.79 10.46
C ALA A 168 6.15 2.81 9.10
N LEU A 169 6.28 3.90 8.32
CA LEU A 169 5.56 4.08 7.05
C LEU A 169 6.54 4.46 5.92
N PRO A 170 7.38 3.52 5.46
CA PRO A 170 8.46 3.81 4.50
C PRO A 170 7.94 4.38 3.17
N VAL A 171 6.79 3.93 2.69
CA VAL A 171 6.18 4.47 1.46
C VAL A 171 5.78 5.94 1.63
N PHE A 172 5.20 6.29 2.79
CA PHE A 172 4.86 7.67 3.08
C PHE A 172 6.11 8.53 3.32
N GLN A 173 7.18 7.95 3.87
CA GLN A 173 8.48 8.60 3.98
C GLN A 173 9.04 8.99 2.61
N ILE A 174 8.93 8.13 1.59
CA ILE A 174 9.31 8.47 0.22
C ILE A 174 8.55 9.71 -0.27
N PHE A 175 7.23 9.75 -0.06
CA PHE A 175 6.43 10.92 -0.46
C PHE A 175 6.86 12.18 0.29
N TRP A 176 7.11 12.07 1.59
CA TRP A 176 7.59 13.17 2.42
C TRP A 176 8.94 13.70 1.90
N ASP A 177 9.89 12.82 1.65
CA ASP A 177 11.26 13.19 1.25
C ASP A 177 11.29 13.81 -0.15
N VAL A 178 10.50 13.28 -1.09
CA VAL A 178 10.34 13.85 -2.44
C VAL A 178 9.85 15.31 -2.37
N PHE A 179 8.85 15.58 -1.53
CA PHE A 179 8.31 16.93 -1.37
C PHE A 179 9.26 17.84 -0.58
N GLN A 180 9.91 17.30 0.46
CA GLN A 180 10.91 18.00 1.26
C GLN A 180 12.10 18.45 0.40
N SER A 181 12.59 17.58 -0.48
CA SER A 181 13.70 17.86 -1.41
C SER A 181 13.35 18.98 -2.41
N LYS A 182 12.11 19.01 -2.91
CA LYS A 182 11.69 20.00 -3.91
C LYS A 182 11.26 21.35 -3.35
N TRP A 183 10.55 21.36 -2.23
CA TRP A 183 9.88 22.56 -1.70
C TRP A 183 10.31 22.95 -0.27
N GLY A 184 11.25 22.22 0.34
CA GLY A 184 11.70 22.47 1.71
C GLY A 184 10.67 22.14 2.79
N SER A 185 9.52 21.54 2.42
CA SER A 185 8.46 21.12 3.33
C SER A 185 7.76 19.86 2.79
N GLY A 186 7.79 18.78 3.57
CA GLY A 186 7.12 17.52 3.24
C GLY A 186 5.59 17.56 3.39
N LYS A 187 5.00 18.60 4.00
CA LYS A 187 3.56 18.63 4.33
C LYS A 187 2.63 18.46 3.12
N ALA A 188 3.04 18.93 1.95
CA ALA A 188 2.23 18.80 0.74
C ALA A 188 2.15 17.34 0.23
N SER A 189 3.00 16.44 0.72
CA SER A 189 2.91 15.00 0.43
C SER A 189 1.65 14.35 0.99
N LEU A 190 1.00 14.96 1.99
CA LEU A 190 -0.26 14.51 2.56
C LEU A 190 -1.36 14.38 1.50
N VAL A 191 -1.35 15.23 0.47
CA VAL A 191 -2.32 15.15 -0.63
C VAL A 191 -2.19 13.83 -1.39
N LEU A 192 -0.96 13.35 -1.62
CA LEU A 192 -0.73 12.04 -2.23
C LEU A 192 -1.06 10.90 -1.27
N ALA A 193 -0.79 11.08 0.02
CA ALA A 193 -1.04 10.05 1.04
C ALA A 193 -2.53 9.78 1.30
N VAL A 194 -3.42 10.72 0.97
CA VAL A 194 -4.88 10.52 1.06
C VAL A 194 -5.35 9.37 0.17
N PHE A 195 -4.77 9.20 -1.02
CA PHE A 195 -5.18 8.14 -1.95
C PHE A 195 -5.01 6.72 -1.38
N PRO A 196 -3.81 6.30 -0.91
CA PRO A 196 -3.63 4.99 -0.30
C PRO A 196 -4.38 4.84 1.04
N LEU A 197 -4.60 5.93 1.79
CA LEU A 197 -5.40 5.88 3.02
C LEU A 197 -6.88 5.55 2.74
N ILE A 198 -7.47 6.20 1.75
CA ILE A 198 -8.85 5.92 1.34
C ILE A 198 -8.94 4.54 0.69
N ALA A 199 -7.93 4.14 -0.08
CA ALA A 199 -7.84 2.78 -0.64
C ALA A 199 -7.83 1.71 0.46
N ALA A 200 -7.07 1.92 1.55
CA ALA A 200 -7.06 1.01 2.70
C ALA A 200 -8.44 0.89 3.37
N LEU A 201 -9.19 1.99 3.45
CA LEU A 201 -10.57 1.97 3.96
C LEU A 201 -11.50 1.17 3.05
N TYR A 202 -11.35 1.29 1.73
CA TYR A 202 -12.12 0.49 0.78
C TYR A 202 -11.79 -1.00 0.85
N ALA A 203 -10.55 -1.37 1.20
CA ALA A 203 -10.14 -2.76 1.34
C ALA A 203 -10.67 -3.42 2.63
N THR A 204 -10.83 -2.68 3.72
CA THR A 204 -11.27 -3.22 5.02
C THR A 204 -12.59 -4.01 5.05
N PRO A 205 -13.67 -3.61 4.36
CA PRO A 205 -14.93 -4.35 4.41
C PRO A 205 -14.96 -5.64 3.57
N PHE A 206 -13.92 -5.93 2.79
CA PHE A 206 -13.89 -7.03 1.82
C PHE A 206 -12.73 -8.04 2.01
N ALA A 207 -11.92 -7.86 3.05
CA ALA A 207 -10.86 -8.80 3.48
C ALA A 207 -11.33 -9.61 4.69
#